data_AF-A0A956JJH3-F1
#
_entry.id   AF-A0A956JJH3-F1
#
_cell.length_a   1.000
_cell.length_b   1.000
_cell.length_c   1.000
_cell.angle_alpha   90.00
_cell.angle_beta   90.00
_cell.angle_gamma   90.00
#
_symmetry.space_group_name_H-M   'P 1'
#
loop_
_entity.id
_entity.type
_entity.pdbx_description
1 polymer ?
#
loop_
_entity_poly.entity_id
_entity_poly.type
_entity_poly.pdbx_seq_one_letter_code
_entity_poly.pdbx_strand_id
1 'polypeptide(L)' 'MASFTATTKRKRARRHKNSGQDRKKQQGQRSTLSAAELFAGCGEPGKPAPSDASN' A
#
# COMPACT_ATOMS: atom_id res chain seq x y z
N MET A 1 -23.59 -20.21 23.64
CA MET A 1 -22.28 -19.74 23.13
C MET A 1 -22.22 -19.97 21.62
N ALA A 2 -21.67 -19.04 20.85
CA ALA A 2 -21.38 -19.31 19.44
C ALA A 2 -20.19 -20.28 19.34
N SER A 3 -20.26 -21.27 18.45
CA SER A 3 -19.16 -22.20 18.22
C SER A 3 -17.91 -21.46 17.71
N PHE A 4 -16.73 -22.07 17.91
CA PHE A 4 -15.48 -21.54 17.36
C PHE A 4 -15.56 -21.31 15.85
N THR A 5 -16.22 -22.21 15.12
CA THR A 5 -16.42 -22.12 13.67
C THR A 5 -17.33 -20.94 13.29
N ALA A 6 -18.41 -20.69 14.03
CA ALA A 6 -19.26 -19.52 13.79
C ALA A 6 -18.50 -18.21 14.04
N THR A 7 -17.65 -18.19 15.06
CA THR A 7 -16.83 -17.03 15.41
C THR A 7 -15.79 -16.71 14.34
N THR A 8 -15.08 -17.73 13.83
CA THR A 8 -14.07 -17.53 12.77
C THR A 8 -14.70 -17.15 11.43
N LYS A 9 -15.85 -17.73 11.07
CA LYS A 9 -16.62 -17.33 9.88
C LYS A 9 -17.02 -15.85 9.93
N ARG A 10 -17.55 -15.39 11.06
CA ARG A 10 -17.91 -13.96 11.26
C ARG A 10 -16.68 -13.04 11.17
N LYS A 11 -15.55 -13.43 11.77
CA LYS A 11 -14.28 -12.67 11.68
C LYS A 11 -13.77 -12.59 10.24
N ARG A 12 -13.81 -13.70 9.49
CA ARG A 12 -13.40 -13.75 8.08
C ARG A 12 -14.25 -12.81 7.22
N ALA A 13 -15.58 -12.89 7.33
CA ALA A 13 -16.49 -12.02 6.58
C ALA A 13 -16.22 -10.52 6.85
N ARG A 14 -15.96 -10.15 8.11
CA ARG A 14 -15.61 -8.77 8.48
C ARG A 14 -14.28 -8.33 7.86
N ARG A 15 -13.26 -9.18 7.88
CA ARG A 15 -11.94 -8.86 7.27
C ARG A 15 -12.04 -8.62 5.78
N HIS A 16 -12.81 -9.44 5.05
CA HIS A 16 -13.00 -9.23 3.60
C HIS A 16 -13.77 -7.95 3.28
N LYS A 17 -14.79 -7.61 4.09
CA LYS A 17 -15.50 -6.33 3.93
C LYS A 17 -14.57 -5.14 4.18
N ASN A 18 -13.80 -5.18 5.28
CA ASN A 18 -12.93 -4.08 5.67
C ASN A 18 -11.76 -3.89 4.70
N SER A 19 -11.19 -4.97 4.15
CA SER A 19 -10.04 -4.85 3.22
C SER A 19 -10.37 -4.04 1.96
N GLY A 20 -11.62 -4.10 1.49
CA GLY A 20 -12.08 -3.26 0.38
C GLY A 20 -12.10 -1.77 0.74
N GLN A 21 -12.57 -1.44 1.94
CA GLN A 21 -12.64 -0.08 2.45
C GLN A 21 -11.23 0.48 2.74
N ASP A 22 -10.37 -0.32 3.35
CA ASP A 22 -8.99 0.06 3.69
C ASP A 22 -8.18 0.37 2.42
N ARG A 23 -8.32 -0.46 1.37
CA ARG A 23 -7.66 -0.22 0.07
C ARG A 23 -8.09 1.11 -0.55
N LYS A 24 -9.40 1.39 -0.55
CA LYS A 24 -9.94 2.65 -1.08
C LYS A 24 -9.48 3.85 -0.26
N LYS A 25 -9.41 3.72 1.07
CA LYS A 25 -8.91 4.77 1.96
C LYS A 25 -7.44 5.07 1.70
N GLN A 26 -6.60 4.05 1.53
CA GLN A 26 -5.18 4.21 1.20
C GLN A 26 -4.99 4.89 -0.17
N GLN A 27 -5.77 4.46 -1.18
CA GLN A 27 -5.76 5.09 -2.50
C GLN A 27 -6.23 6.55 -2.46
N GLY A 28 -7.28 6.85 -1.69
CA GLY A 28 -7.79 8.22 -1.54
C GLY A 28 -6.86 9.15 -0.78
N GLN A 29 -6.03 8.62 0.13
CA GLN A 29 -5.05 9.41 0.87
C GLN A 29 -3.80 9.77 0.04
N ARG A 30 -3.48 8.98 -0.97
CA ARG A 30 -2.34 9.21 -1.88
C ARG A 30 -2.84 9.13 -3.33
N SER A 31 -3.53 10.18 -3.77
CA SER A 31 -4.01 10.28 -5.16
C SER A 31 -2.88 10.58 -6.15
N THR A 32 -1.79 11.20 -5.69
CA THR A 32 -0.56 11.42 -6.46
C THR A 32 0.65 11.13 -5.58
N LEU A 33 1.66 10.48 -6.16
CA LEU A 33 2.97 10.37 -5.52
C LEU A 33 3.56 11.77 -5.39
N SER A 34 4.22 12.05 -4.26
CA SER A 34 4.99 13.29 -4.11
C SER A 34 6.17 13.30 -5.09
N ALA A 35 6.68 14.48 -5.45
CA ALA A 35 7.86 14.57 -6.30
C ALA A 35 9.06 13.77 -5.73
N ALA A 36 9.21 13.74 -4.41
CA ALA A 36 10.25 12.96 -3.74
C ALA A 36 10.06 11.44 -3.96
N GLU A 37 8.82 10.94 -3.90
CA GLU A 37 8.51 9.53 -4.17
C GLU A 37 8.64 9.18 -5.66
N LEU A 38 8.28 10.11 -6.56
CA LEU A 38 8.40 9.91 -8.01
C LEU A 38 9.85 9.83 -8.48
N PHE A 39 10.72 10.66 -7.91
CA PHE A 39 12.11 10.81 -8.38
C PHE A 39 13.15 10.17 -7.45
N ALA A 40 12.74 9.36 -6.47
CA ALA A 40 13.65 8.70 -5.51
C ALA A 40 14.77 7.88 -6.17
N GLY A 41 14.52 7.31 -7.36
CA GLY A 41 15.51 6.56 -8.14
C GLY A 41 16.24 7.38 -9.21
N CYS A 42 15.87 8.64 -9.44
CA CYS A 42 16.39 9.45 -10.54
C CYS A 42 17.64 10.27 -10.17
N GLY A 43 18.11 10.20 -8.92
CA GLY A 43 19.18 11.05 -8.41
C GLY A 43 18.71 12.50 -8.13
N GLU A 44 19.65 13.37 -7.74
CA GLU A 44 19.32 14.78 -7.51
C GLU A 44 19.12 15.54 -8.83
N PRO A 45 18.10 16.42 -8.92
CA PRO A 45 17.88 17.25 -10.11
C PRO A 45 19.13 18.06 -10.47
N GLY A 46 19.62 17.90 -11.69
CA GLY A 46 20.81 18.59 -12.21
C GLY A 46 22.14 17.86 -12.00
N LYS A 47 22.14 16.69 -11.35
CA LYS A 47 23.29 15.78 -11.33
C LYS A 47 23.04 14.62 -12.32
N PRO A 48 24.10 14.06 -12.94
CA PRO A 48 23.94 12.87 -13.76
C PRO A 48 23.31 11.76 -12.93
N ALA A 49 22.38 11.00 -13.54
CA ALA A 49 21.76 9.86 -12.88
C ALA A 49 22.85 8.92 -12.33
N PRO A 50 22.74 8.43 -11.09
CA PRO A 50 23.72 7.51 -10.54
C PRO A 50 23.81 6.30 -11.46
N SER A 51 25.03 5.90 -11.86
CA SER A 51 25.23 4.70 -12.68
C SER A 51 24.67 3.51 -11.90
N ASP A 52 23.73 2.79 -12.50
CA ASP A 52 23.19 1.56 -11.94
C ASP A 52 24.34 0.58 -11.67
N ALA A 53 24.76 0.49 -10.41
CA ALA A 53 25.66 -0.54 -9.92
C ALA A 53 24.82 -1.69 -9.36
N SER A 54 24.08 -2.36 -10.24
CA SER A 54 23.44 -3.64 -9.93
C SER A 54 24.30 -4.77 -10.51
N ASN A 55 25.00 -5.47 -9.61
CA ASN A 55 25.49 -6.85 -9.82
C ASN A 55 24.38 -7.83 -9.43
#